data_AF-A0A415IL90-F1
#
_entry.id   AF-A0A415IL90-F1
#
_cell.length_a   1.000
_cell.length_b   1.000
_cell.length_c   1.000
_cell.angle_alpha   90.00
_cell.angle_beta   90.00
_cell.angle_gamma   90.00
#
_symmetry.space_group_name_H-M   'P 1'
#
loop_
_entity.id
_entity.type
_entity.pdbx_description
1 polymer ?
#
loop_
_entity_poly.entity_id
_entity_poly.type
_entity_poly.pdbx_seq_one_letter_code
_entity_poly.pdbx_strand_id
1 'polypeptide(L)'
;MGFADQQLQIQIPYSPDDTFNALKAAMEKLPKVKVDSASPTTRTVAAEIGMSLWSWGENVSISVVPVEGGSGVTVNSSSKVRTNVLNGGKNAKNIAEIVDALSKELEQYPQVSQTIETLVDSGDVVARPERLAALRDSGVLTEEEFAAEKAKILS
;
A
#
# COMPACT_ATOMS: atom_id res chain seq x y z
N MET A 1 27.66 -4.47 14.39
CA MET A 1 27.32 -3.21 13.67
C MET A 1 27.25 -3.55 12.19
N GLY A 2 26.04 -3.84 11.69
CA GLY A 2 25.80 -4.18 10.29
C GLY A 2 25.68 -2.92 9.44
N PHE A 3 26.15 -3.01 8.20
CA PHE A 3 26.02 -2.01 7.15
C PHE A 3 24.55 -1.60 7.01
N ALA A 4 24.25 -0.30 6.97
CA ALA A 4 22.86 0.17 7.11
C ALA A 4 22.12 0.11 5.77
N ASP A 5 21.82 -1.10 5.30
CA ASP A 5 20.69 -1.29 4.40
C ASP A 5 19.46 -0.71 5.08
N GLN A 6 18.71 0.13 4.38
CA GLN A 6 17.48 0.72 4.88
C GLN A 6 16.30 0.15 4.11
N GLN A 7 15.29 -0.27 4.86
CA GLN A 7 14.05 -0.78 4.31
C GLN A 7 12.89 0.01 4.90
N LEU A 8 11.96 0.41 4.03
CA LEU A 8 10.68 0.98 4.41
C LEU A 8 9.57 0.14 3.80
N GLN A 9 8.55 -0.16 4.58
CA GLN A 9 7.34 -0.80 4.10
C GLN A 9 6.15 0.09 4.44
N ILE A 10 5.34 0.39 3.43
CA ILE A 10 4.12 1.20 3.57
C ILE A 10 2.96 0.52 2.87
N GLN A 11 1.76 0.73 3.39
CA GLN A 11 0.52 0.33 2.74
C GLN A 11 -0.17 1.58 2.20
N ILE A 12 -0.66 1.49 0.97
CA ILE A 12 -1.35 2.59 0.29
C ILE A 12 -2.68 2.12 -0.30
N PRO A 13 -3.73 2.95 -0.27
CA PRO A 13 -5.08 2.58 -0.69
C PRO A 13 -5.26 2.70 -2.21
N TYR A 14 -4.35 2.11 -2.98
CA TYR A 14 -4.38 2.11 -4.45
C TYR A 14 -4.17 0.69 -4.96
N SER A 15 -4.64 0.40 -6.17
CA SER A 15 -4.48 -0.94 -6.73
C SER A 15 -2.99 -1.24 -6.94
N PRO A 16 -2.55 -2.50 -6.85
CA PRO A 16 -1.15 -2.85 -7.08
C PRO A 16 -0.64 -2.46 -8.47
N ASP A 17 -1.50 -2.48 -9.48
CA ASP A 17 -1.16 -2.12 -10.85
C ASP A 17 -1.04 -0.60 -11.02
N ASP A 18 -1.99 0.17 -10.46
CA ASP A 18 -1.91 1.64 -10.44
C ASP A 18 -0.69 2.11 -9.64
N THR A 19 -0.43 1.46 -8.52
CA THR A 19 0.74 1.71 -7.69
C THR A 19 2.04 1.46 -8.45
N PHE A 20 2.12 0.35 -9.19
CA PHE A 20 3.30 0.04 -9.99
C PHE A 20 3.50 1.04 -11.14
N ASN A 21 2.41 1.43 -11.81
CA ASN A 21 2.47 2.42 -12.89
C ASN A 21 2.88 3.80 -12.37
N ALA A 22 2.30 4.24 -11.24
CA ALA A 22 2.67 5.47 -10.55
C ALA A 22 4.13 5.44 -10.09
N LEU A 23 4.58 4.32 -9.52
CA LEU A 23 5.97 4.12 -9.11
C LEU A 23 6.92 4.26 -10.30
N LYS A 24 6.61 3.61 -11.43
CA LYS A 24 7.41 3.72 -12.64
C LYS A 24 7.51 5.17 -13.11
N ALA A 25 6.38 5.87 -13.21
CA ALA A 25 6.34 7.27 -13.64
C ALA A 25 7.07 8.20 -12.67
N ALA A 26 6.92 8.00 -11.36
CA ALA A 26 7.63 8.74 -10.33
C ALA A 26 9.15 8.55 -10.46
N MET A 27 9.61 7.31 -10.62
CA MET A 27 11.03 6.98 -10.77
C MET A 27 11.65 7.55 -12.04
N GLU A 28 10.90 7.64 -13.14
CA GLU A 28 11.35 8.29 -14.39
C GLU A 28 11.45 9.82 -14.25
N LYS A 29 10.64 10.44 -13.37
CA LYS A 29 10.66 11.89 -13.11
C LYS A 29 11.71 12.31 -12.09
N LEU A 30 12.20 11.39 -11.27
CA LEU A 30 13.18 11.71 -10.24
C LEU A 30 14.54 12.04 -10.86
N PRO A 31 15.09 13.25 -10.61
CA PRO A 31 16.43 13.57 -11.07
C PRO A 31 17.43 12.65 -10.34
N LYS A 32 18.50 12.24 -11.03
CA LYS A 32 19.60 11.42 -10.44
C LYS A 32 19.21 9.97 -10.12
N VAL A 33 18.03 9.52 -10.56
CA VAL A 33 17.63 8.12 -10.54
C VAL A 33 17.81 7.53 -11.94
N LYS A 34 18.44 6.37 -12.01
CA LYS A 34 18.58 5.57 -13.21
C LYS A 34 17.82 4.27 -13.00
N VAL A 35 16.68 4.11 -13.66
CA VAL A 35 15.93 2.85 -13.62
C VAL A 35 16.69 1.80 -14.42
N ASP A 36 17.12 0.73 -13.75
CA ASP A 36 17.84 -0.39 -14.39
C ASP A 36 16.86 -1.44 -14.91
N SER A 37 15.77 -1.68 -14.16
CA SER A 37 14.70 -2.55 -14.61
C SER A 37 13.36 -2.16 -14.00
N ALA A 38 12.29 -2.36 -14.78
CA ALA A 38 10.91 -2.32 -14.29
C ALA A 38 10.21 -3.56 -14.84
N SER A 39 9.83 -4.46 -13.94
CA SER A 39 9.21 -5.74 -14.29
C SER A 39 7.72 -5.70 -13.93
N PRO A 40 6.81 -5.55 -14.91
CA PRO A 40 5.37 -5.56 -14.65
C PRO A 40 4.89 -6.87 -14.02
N THR A 41 5.47 -8.01 -14.43
CA THR A 41 5.10 -9.34 -13.94
C THR A 41 5.34 -9.51 -12.45
N THR A 42 6.44 -8.96 -11.92
CA THR A 42 6.80 -9.03 -10.49
C THR A 42 6.49 -7.74 -9.74
N ARG A 43 5.90 -6.75 -10.42
CA ARG A 43 5.66 -5.38 -9.94
C ARG A 43 6.86 -4.82 -9.16
N THR A 44 8.06 -5.03 -9.69
CA THR A 44 9.32 -4.64 -9.07
C THR A 44 10.04 -3.63 -9.95
N VAL A 45 10.59 -2.59 -9.34
CA VAL A 45 11.44 -1.59 -9.98
C VAL A 45 12.80 -1.60 -9.30
N ALA A 46 13.86 -1.84 -10.08
CA ALA A 46 15.25 -1.70 -9.63
C ALA A 46 15.85 -0.43 -10.25
N ALA A 47 16.51 0.37 -9.42
CA ALA A 47 17.12 1.61 -9.85
C ALA A 47 18.40 1.93 -9.08
N GLU A 48 19.32 2.58 -9.78
CA GLU A 48 20.52 3.16 -9.23
C GLU A 48 20.33 4.65 -8.98
N ILE A 49 20.64 5.12 -7.77
CA ILE A 49 20.66 6.56 -7.47
C ILE A 49 22.11 7.06 -7.60
N GLY A 50 22.35 7.93 -8.58
CA GLY A 50 23.68 8.38 -8.99
C GLY A 50 23.81 9.89 -9.22
N MET A 51 24.97 10.45 -8.86
CA MET A 51 25.39 11.85 -9.06
C MET A 51 24.81 12.90 -8.10
N SER A 52 25.07 12.75 -6.81
CA SER A 52 25.61 13.88 -6.04
C SER A 52 26.97 13.44 -5.47
N LEU A 53 27.91 14.38 -5.30
CA LEU A 53 29.35 14.16 -5.07
C LEU A 53 29.75 13.30 -3.83
N TRP A 54 28.80 12.63 -3.17
CA TRP A 54 29.01 11.75 -2.01
C TRP A 54 28.09 10.50 -1.95
N SER A 55 27.40 10.13 -3.04
CA SER A 55 26.59 8.89 -3.14
C SER A 55 27.07 8.04 -4.31
N TRP A 56 28.20 7.34 -4.14
CA TRP A 56 28.73 6.43 -5.16
C TRP A 56 27.92 5.13 -5.20
N GLY A 57 26.79 5.16 -5.92
CA GLY A 57 26.03 3.97 -6.29
C GLY A 57 25.22 3.37 -5.15
N GLU A 58 24.08 3.95 -4.83
CA GLU A 58 23.06 3.22 -4.07
C GLU A 58 22.22 2.38 -5.02
N ASN A 59 21.97 1.12 -4.66
CA ASN A 59 21.03 0.26 -5.37
C ASN A 59 19.71 0.25 -4.60
N VAL A 60 18.65 0.65 -5.29
CA VAL A 60 17.29 0.69 -4.76
C VAL A 60 16.45 -0.35 -5.47
N SER A 61 15.74 -1.15 -4.68
CA SER A 61 14.73 -2.08 -5.17
C SER A 61 13.41 -1.75 -4.51
N ILE A 62 12.38 -1.50 -5.32
CA ILE A 62 11.02 -1.28 -4.86
C ILE A 62 10.12 -2.40 -5.37
N SER A 63 9.37 -3.05 -4.49
CA SER A 63 8.38 -4.05 -4.85
C SER A 63 6.99 -3.65 -4.38
N VAL A 64 5.99 -4.00 -5.20
CA VAL A 64 4.58 -3.77 -4.92
C VAL A 64 3.88 -5.11 -4.83
N VAL A 65 3.22 -5.37 -3.70
CA VAL A 65 2.45 -6.59 -3.47
C VAL A 65 0.99 -6.24 -3.20
N PRO A 66 0.03 -7.08 -3.63
CA PRO A 66 -1.36 -6.93 -3.21
C PRO A 66 -1.49 -7.13 -1.70
N VAL A 67 -2.22 -6.25 -1.04
CA VAL A 67 -2.61 -6.39 0.38
C VAL A 67 -4.10 -6.07 0.53
N GLU A 68 -4.68 -6.43 1.66
CA GLU A 68 -6.07 -6.12 1.96
C GLU A 68 -6.29 -4.58 1.93
N GLY A 69 -7.24 -4.12 1.11
CA GLY A 69 -7.54 -2.69 0.98
C GLY A 69 -6.58 -1.88 0.09
N GLY A 70 -5.66 -2.50 -0.65
CA GLY A 70 -4.82 -1.78 -1.61
C GLY A 70 -3.52 -2.50 -1.97
N SER A 71 -2.40 -1.80 -1.82
CA SER A 71 -1.08 -2.31 -2.14
C SER A 71 -0.08 -2.06 -1.02
N GLY A 72 0.81 -3.04 -0.82
CA GLY A 72 1.97 -2.94 0.05
C GLY A 72 3.19 -2.61 -0.78
N VAL A 73 3.85 -1.50 -0.48
CA VAL A 73 5.08 -1.06 -1.15
C VAL A 73 6.25 -1.28 -0.21
N THR A 74 7.26 -2.01 -0.68
CA THR A 74 8.52 -2.20 0.04
C THR A 74 9.63 -1.51 -0.73
N VAL A 75 10.31 -0.55 -0.11
CA VAL A 75 11.47 0.15 -0.66
C VAL A 75 12.71 -0.32 0.09
N ASN A 76 13.66 -0.89 -0.62
CA ASN A 76 14.96 -1.30 -0.09
C ASN A 76 16.04 -0.43 -0.73
N SER A 77 16.87 0.24 0.07
CA SER A 77 18.03 1.01 -0.38
C SER A 77 19.30 0.44 0.27
N SER A 78 20.23 0.02 -0.58
CA SER A 78 21.53 -0.53 -0.19
C SER A 78 22.66 0.33 -0.75
N SER A 79 23.64 0.65 0.09
CA SER A 79 24.81 1.45 -0.31
C SER A 79 25.93 0.55 -0.84
N LYS A 80 26.41 0.76 -2.07
CA LYS A 80 27.55 -0.01 -2.63
C LYS A 80 28.91 0.36 -2.04
N VAL A 81 28.99 1.44 -1.22
CA VAL A 81 30.26 1.93 -0.65
C VAL A 81 30.51 1.36 0.74
N ARG A 82 31.60 0.60 0.90
CA ARG A 82 32.06 0.01 2.17
C ARG A 82 32.82 0.98 3.08
N THR A 83 32.56 2.28 3.06
CA THR A 83 33.28 3.25 3.91
C THR A 83 32.44 3.69 5.11
N ASN A 84 32.96 3.35 6.30
CA ASN A 84 32.45 3.61 7.65
C ASN A 84 32.47 5.11 8.05
N VAL A 85 32.04 6.02 7.20
CA VAL A 85 32.28 7.46 7.40
C VAL A 85 30.97 8.26 7.27
N LEU A 86 30.43 8.67 8.42
CA LEU A 86 29.54 9.84 8.59
C LEU A 86 28.16 9.86 7.88
N ASN A 87 27.73 8.80 7.19
CA ASN A 87 26.60 8.89 6.25
C ASN A 87 25.25 8.29 6.72
N GLY A 88 25.03 8.19 8.04
CA GLY A 88 23.95 7.40 8.67
C GLY A 88 22.49 7.86 8.49
N GLY A 89 22.16 8.58 7.42
CA GLY A 89 20.78 9.02 7.15
C GLY A 89 20.47 9.36 5.70
N LYS A 90 21.38 9.12 4.75
CA LYS A 90 21.12 9.43 3.33
C LYS A 90 20.20 8.40 2.66
N ASN A 91 20.32 7.13 3.02
CA ASN A 91 19.41 6.08 2.55
C ASN A 91 17.96 6.37 2.94
N ALA A 92 17.72 6.86 4.17
CA ALA A 92 16.40 7.28 4.62
C ALA A 92 15.86 8.50 3.84
N LYS A 93 16.72 9.46 3.47
CA LYS A 93 16.34 10.62 2.64
C LYS A 93 15.95 10.19 1.23
N ASN A 94 16.74 9.32 0.60
CA ASN A 94 16.45 8.81 -0.73
C ASN A 94 15.15 8.00 -0.76
N ILE A 95 14.90 7.17 0.26
CA ILE A 95 13.62 6.48 0.44
C ILE A 95 12.47 7.50 0.59
N ALA A 96 12.65 8.56 1.38
CA ALA A 96 11.63 9.59 1.57
C ALA A 96 11.32 10.35 0.26
N GLU A 97 12.33 10.68 -0.56
CA GLU A 97 12.13 11.30 -1.87
C GLU A 97 11.36 10.39 -2.84
N ILE A 98 11.66 9.07 -2.84
CA ILE A 98 10.92 8.10 -3.65
C ILE A 98 9.46 8.02 -3.20
N VAL A 99 9.20 7.96 -1.90
CA VAL A 99 7.84 7.88 -1.36
C VAL A 99 7.06 9.17 -1.61
N ASP A 100 7.70 10.34 -1.50
CA ASP A 100 7.08 11.63 -1.81
C ASP A 100 6.70 11.73 -3.30
N ALA A 101 7.61 11.34 -4.19
CA ALA A 101 7.35 11.31 -5.63
C ALA A 101 6.24 10.31 -5.99
N LEU A 102 6.26 9.11 -5.39
CA LEU A 102 5.20 8.11 -5.54
C LEU A 102 3.85 8.66 -5.06
N SER A 103 3.82 9.31 -3.90
CA SER A 103 2.58 9.85 -3.33
C SER A 103 1.95 10.90 -4.24
N LYS A 104 2.76 11.82 -4.78
CA LYS A 104 2.33 12.83 -5.76
C LYS A 104 1.82 12.23 -7.06
N GLU A 105 2.46 11.14 -7.53
CA GLU A 105 2.01 10.48 -8.75
C GLU A 105 0.68 9.75 -8.53
N LEU A 106 0.50 9.12 -7.37
CA LEU A 106 -0.71 8.40 -6.97
C LEU A 106 -1.96 9.27 -6.89
N GLU A 107 -1.82 10.58 -6.63
CA GLU A 107 -2.96 11.52 -6.64
C GLU A 107 -3.69 11.57 -8.00
N GLN A 108 -3.04 11.12 -9.08
CA GLN A 108 -3.63 11.04 -10.42
C GLN A 108 -4.44 9.75 -10.65
N TYR A 109 -4.39 8.78 -9.73
CA TYR A 109 -5.00 7.47 -9.85
C TYR A 109 -6.24 7.35 -8.95
N PRO A 110 -7.24 6.55 -9.34
CA PRO A 110 -8.37 6.29 -8.47
C PRO A 110 -7.91 5.50 -7.25
N GLN A 111 -8.21 6.01 -6.05
CA GLN A 111 -8.05 5.22 -4.84
C GLN A 111 -8.96 4.00 -4.91
N VAL A 112 -8.45 2.88 -4.38
CA VAL A 112 -9.30 1.74 -4.04
C VAL A 112 -10.09 2.21 -2.84
N SER A 113 -11.18 2.91 -3.11
CA SER A 113 -12.20 3.19 -2.10
C SER A 113 -12.54 1.82 -1.55
N GLN A 114 -12.26 1.62 -0.27
CA GLN A 114 -12.85 0.47 0.38
C GLN A 114 -14.36 0.68 0.22
N THR A 115 -15.00 -0.21 -0.54
CA THR A 115 -16.33 -0.67 -0.13
C THR A 115 -16.11 -1.37 1.20
N ILE A 116 -15.81 -0.59 2.26
CA ILE A 116 -16.15 -0.99 3.61
C ILE A 116 -17.66 -1.12 3.52
N GLU A 117 -18.12 -2.36 3.62
CA GLU A 117 -19.37 -2.63 4.27
C GLU A 117 -19.47 -1.69 5.48
N THR A 118 -20.31 -0.67 5.37
CA THR A 118 -20.79 0.11 6.51
C THR A 118 -21.57 -0.85 7.42
N LEU A 119 -20.83 -1.67 8.17
CA LEU A 119 -21.31 -2.61 9.18
C LEU A 119 -20.79 -2.27 10.57
N VAL A 120 -19.97 -1.23 10.76
CA VAL A 120 -19.46 -0.88 12.09
C VAL A 120 -19.27 0.63 12.31
N ASP A 121 -20.22 1.47 11.92
CA ASP A 121 -20.56 2.65 12.73
C ASP A 121 -21.94 3.20 12.33
N SER A 122 -22.98 2.55 12.84
CA SER A 122 -24.23 3.25 13.10
C SER A 122 -24.69 2.72 14.43
N GLY A 123 -24.40 3.49 15.48
CA GLY A 123 -25.04 3.41 16.79
C GLY A 123 -26.54 3.73 16.71
N ASP A 124 -27.24 3.13 15.75
CA ASP A 124 -28.67 3.31 15.56
C ASP A 124 -29.33 1.94 15.59
N VAL A 125 -29.75 1.58 16.80
CA VAL A 125 -30.35 0.29 17.16
C VAL A 125 -31.72 0.09 16.47
N VAL A 126 -32.24 1.13 15.80
CA VAL A 126 -33.57 1.17 15.19
C VAL A 126 -33.56 0.77 13.70
N ALA A 127 -32.41 0.89 13.00
CA ALA A 127 -32.32 0.54 11.57
C ALA A 127 -32.16 -0.98 11.30
N ARG A 128 -31.98 -1.79 12.33
CA ARG A 128 -31.81 -3.26 12.26
C ARG A 128 -33.11 -4.04 11.97
N PRO A 129 -34.28 -3.73 12.60
CA PRO A 129 -35.53 -4.45 12.32
C PRO A 129 -36.06 -4.30 10.90
N GLU A 130 -35.85 -3.15 10.23
CA GLU A 130 -36.35 -2.94 8.86
C GLU A 130 -35.60 -3.77 7.81
N ARG A 131 -34.29 -3.99 8.00
CA ARG A 131 -33.50 -4.88 7.13
C ARG A 131 -33.86 -6.36 7.32
N LEU A 132 -34.22 -6.77 8.53
CA LEU A 132 -34.69 -8.14 8.80
C LEU A 132 -36.06 -8.42 8.15
N ALA A 133 -36.95 -7.43 8.10
CA ALA A 133 -38.21 -7.54 7.39
C ALA A 133 -37.98 -7.67 5.87
N ALA A 134 -37.08 -6.87 5.29
CA ALA A 134 -36.74 -6.94 3.88
C ALA A 134 -36.11 -8.29 3.46
N LEU A 135 -35.33 -8.93 4.34
CA LEU A 135 -34.75 -10.24 4.09
C LEU A 135 -35.78 -11.38 4.20
N ARG A 136 -36.80 -11.26 5.06
CA ARG A 136 -37.92 -12.23 5.14
C ARG A 136 -38.75 -12.26 3.86
N ASP A 137 -39.05 -11.10 3.28
CA ASP A 137 -39.83 -10.98 2.04
C ASP A 137 -39.11 -11.56 0.80
N SER A 138 -37.78 -11.74 0.87
CA SER A 138 -36.99 -12.34 -0.21
C SER A 138 -37.05 -13.88 -0.26
N GLY A 139 -37.69 -14.54 0.72
CA GLY A 139 -37.96 -15.99 0.71
C GLY A 139 -36.75 -16.90 0.89
N VAL A 140 -35.60 -16.38 1.34
CA VAL A 140 -34.34 -17.13 1.50
C VAL A 140 -34.22 -17.83 2.87
N LEU A 141 -35.05 -17.47 3.86
CA LEU A 141 -35.03 -18.03 5.22
C LEU A 141 -36.35 -18.71 5.59
N THR A 142 -36.28 -19.97 6.01
CA THR A 142 -37.41 -20.69 6.62
C THR A 142 -37.69 -20.15 8.02
N GLU A 143 -38.97 -20.16 8.43
CA GLU A 143 -39.42 -19.54 9.70
C GLU A 143 -38.72 -20.05 10.96
N GLU A 144 -38.16 -21.26 10.90
CA GLU A 144 -37.47 -21.90 12.02
C GLU A 144 -36.12 -21.26 12.33
N GLU A 145 -35.36 -20.82 11.32
CA GLU A 145 -34.06 -20.17 11.51
C GLU A 145 -34.21 -18.74 12.05
N PHE A 146 -35.27 -18.04 11.62
CA PHE A 146 -35.59 -16.70 12.11
C PHE A 146 -36.02 -16.68 13.59
N ALA A 147 -36.74 -17.72 14.03
CA ALA A 147 -37.18 -17.83 15.43
C ALA A 147 -36.01 -18.11 16.39
N ALA A 148 -35.05 -18.95 15.98
CA ALA A 148 -33.87 -19.27 16.78
C ALA A 148 -32.96 -18.04 16.98
N GLU A 149 -32.77 -17.23 15.93
CA GLU A 149 -31.94 -16.04 16.00
C GLU A 149 -32.60 -14.91 16.79
N LYS A 150 -33.93 -14.76 16.67
CA LYS A 150 -34.71 -13.81 17.48
C LYS A 150 -34.70 -14.14 18.97
N ALA A 151 -34.77 -15.42 19.35
CA ALA A 151 -34.72 -15.84 20.75
C ALA A 151 -33.35 -15.58 21.40
N LYS A 152 -32.26 -15.70 20.62
CA LYS A 152 -30.90 -15.42 21.07
C LYS A 152 -30.63 -13.93 21.30
N ILE A 153 -31.34 -13.07 20.60
CA ILE A 153 -31.24 -11.60 20.74
C ILE A 153 -32.06 -11.09 21.93
N LEU A 154 -33.06 -11.86 22.40
CA LEU A 154 -33.96 -11.50 23.50
C LEU A 154 -33.58 -12.12 24.86
N SER A 155 -32.44 -12.83 24.95
CA SER A 155 -31.84 -13.27 26.23
C SER A 155 -30.73 -12.34 26.69
#